data_AF-A0A158FY91-F1
#
_entry.id   AF-A0A158FY91-F1
#
_cell.length_a   1.000
_cell.length_b   1.000
_cell.length_c   1.000
_cell.angle_alpha   90.00
_cell.angle_beta   90.00
_cell.angle_gamma   90.00
#
_symmetry.space_group_name_H-M   'P 1'
#
loop_
_entity.id
_entity.type
_entity.pdbx_description
1 polymer ?
#
loop_
_entity_poly.entity_id
_entity_poly.type
_entity_poly.pdbx_seq_one_letter_code
_entity_poly.pdbx_strand_id
1 'polypeptide(L)'
;MKNKKICLCGTFALGIVASGQAGAYTFDTGLGDLTGSWVSNITAGAGIRTKAPSCALTGDPNANGCGSAANTAQWANGDEGDLNYGKGHAFTGYTSVTSELLMLMPNEGYKFLIRGTAMYDFLADSTDRTSLSSAAKSQAVYNVELLDLWAEKDFQIADQRAHVRLGNQVINWGESYFASGGINATNSLDIQKLLIPGTQLKQALLPAPMISFASSLPAGFSTEDYYQFQWNGNRYPPVGTYWSTSNVFGRGAEPGSLNSNNINVGGLSGATIAGTNSKNSGFVNGGCQRTCRVTSSKLL
;
A
#
# COMPACT_ATOMS: atom_id res chain seq x y z
N MET A 1 -5.71 -43.07 -16.68
CA MET A 1 -5.91 -41.76 -16.02
C MET A 1 -4.57 -41.31 -15.45
N LYS A 2 -3.95 -40.27 -16.02
CA LYS A 2 -2.67 -39.73 -15.54
C LYS A 2 -2.98 -38.67 -14.46
N ASN A 3 -2.65 -38.99 -13.21
CA ASN A 3 -2.77 -38.05 -12.09
C ASN A 3 -1.76 -36.91 -12.28
N LYS A 4 -2.22 -35.76 -12.79
CA LYS A 4 -1.47 -34.51 -12.71
C LYS A 4 -1.46 -34.05 -11.26
N LYS A 5 -0.31 -34.20 -10.59
CA LYS A 5 -0.05 -33.52 -9.32
C LYS A 5 -0.02 -32.02 -9.60
N ILE A 6 -1.07 -31.33 -9.20
CA ILE A 6 -1.10 -29.86 -9.16
C ILE A 6 -0.17 -29.47 -8.01
N CYS A 7 1.05 -29.04 -8.35
CA CYS A 7 1.96 -28.45 -7.40
C CYS A 7 1.56 -26.99 -7.23
N LEU A 8 0.86 -26.69 -6.15
CA LEU A 8 0.54 -25.32 -5.74
C LEU A 8 1.87 -24.66 -5.32
N CYS A 9 2.55 -23.96 -6.23
CA CYS A 9 3.73 -23.15 -5.93
C CYS A 9 3.28 -21.87 -5.19
N GLY A 10 2.93 -22.02 -3.93
CA GLY A 10 2.71 -20.88 -3.03
C GLY A 10 4.06 -20.29 -2.60
N THR A 11 4.24 -18.99 -2.79
CA THR A 11 5.35 -18.23 -2.22
C THR A 11 5.15 -18.13 -0.71
N PHE A 12 5.93 -18.88 0.08
CA PHE A 12 5.95 -18.76 1.54
C PHE A 12 7.02 -17.75 1.95
N ALA A 13 6.64 -16.68 2.65
CA ALA A 13 7.55 -15.78 3.34
C ALA A 13 7.51 -16.07 4.83
N LEU A 14 8.67 -16.06 5.50
CA LEU A 14 8.75 -16.13 6.96
C LEU A 14 9.10 -14.74 7.47
N GLY A 15 8.26 -14.18 8.34
CA GLY A 15 8.48 -12.91 8.99
C GLY A 15 8.68 -13.09 10.49
N ILE A 16 9.66 -12.39 11.06
CA ILE A 16 9.81 -12.27 12.51
C ILE A 16 9.42 -10.83 12.86
N VAL A 17 8.48 -10.69 13.81
CA VAL A 17 8.01 -9.40 14.30
C VAL A 17 8.43 -9.26 15.75
N ALA A 18 9.07 -8.15 16.08
CA ALA A 18 9.30 -7.72 17.45
C ALA A 18 8.49 -6.44 17.70
N SER A 19 7.46 -6.53 18.53
CA SER A 19 6.70 -5.38 19.01
C SER A 19 7.37 -4.82 20.26
N GLY A 20 7.88 -3.59 20.19
CA GLY A 20 8.44 -2.86 21.33
C GLY A 20 7.39 -1.94 21.98
N GLN A 21 7.62 -1.61 23.26
CA GLN A 21 6.81 -0.77 24.16
C GLN A 21 5.70 0.06 23.50
N ALA A 22 4.44 -0.31 23.76
CA ALA A 22 3.32 0.61 23.62
C ALA A 22 3.36 1.60 24.78
N GLY A 23 3.73 2.85 24.50
CA GLY A 23 3.68 3.94 25.47
C GLY A 23 2.34 4.64 25.36
N ALA A 24 1.48 4.47 26.36
CA ALA A 24 0.24 5.21 26.49
C ALA A 24 0.37 6.20 27.65
N TYR A 25 0.11 7.47 27.40
CA TYR A 25 0.14 8.53 28.40
C TYR A 25 -1.16 9.31 28.34
N THR A 26 -1.93 9.25 29.41
CA THR A 26 -3.12 10.07 29.60
C THR A 26 -2.76 11.28 30.44
N PHE A 27 -3.21 12.46 30.03
CA PHE A 27 -2.94 13.71 30.73
C PHE A 27 -4.16 14.61 30.78
N ASP A 28 -4.22 15.38 31.85
CA ASP A 28 -5.12 16.53 31.97
C ASP A 28 -4.38 17.75 31.42
N THR A 29 -5.07 18.57 30.63
CA THR A 29 -4.48 19.78 30.04
C THR A 29 -4.57 20.99 30.97
N GLY A 30 -5.37 20.92 32.04
CA GLY A 30 -5.71 22.04 32.92
C GLY A 30 -6.67 23.06 32.27
N LEU A 31 -7.14 22.81 31.04
CA LEU A 31 -8.07 23.66 30.30
C LEU A 31 -9.48 23.08 30.39
N GLY A 32 -10.21 23.42 31.45
CA GLY A 32 -11.56 22.92 31.69
C GLY A 32 -11.55 21.40 31.92
N ASP A 33 -12.35 20.65 31.16
CA ASP A 33 -12.45 19.19 31.18
C ASP A 33 -11.70 18.52 30.01
N LEU A 34 -10.82 19.25 29.33
CA LEU A 34 -10.04 18.72 28.22
C LEU A 34 -8.99 17.73 28.71
N THR A 35 -9.19 16.47 28.33
CA THR A 35 -8.28 15.35 28.59
C THR A 35 -7.60 14.91 27.30
N GLY A 36 -6.34 14.48 27.40
CA GLY A 36 -5.53 13.99 26.30
C GLY A 36 -5.08 12.56 26.55
N SER A 37 -4.99 11.77 25.47
CA SER A 37 -4.35 10.46 25.45
C SER A 37 -3.38 10.40 24.29
N TRP A 38 -2.11 10.17 24.59
CA TRP A 38 -1.06 9.95 23.61
C TRP A 38 -0.67 8.48 23.61
N VAL A 39 -0.74 7.82 22.46
CA VAL A 39 -0.33 6.43 22.29
C VAL A 39 0.68 6.31 21.15
N SER A 40 1.87 5.82 21.47
CA SER A 40 2.90 5.49 20.49
C SER A 40 3.12 3.99 20.41
N ASN A 41 3.21 3.46 19.19
CA ASN A 41 3.57 2.08 18.89
C ASN A 41 4.82 2.04 18.03
N ILE A 42 5.80 1.23 18.42
CA ILE A 42 7.01 0.97 17.64
C ILE A 42 7.01 -0.49 17.23
N THR A 43 7.19 -0.75 15.94
CA THR A 43 7.19 -2.09 15.37
C THR A 43 8.43 -2.26 14.51
N ALA A 44 9.16 -3.36 14.71
CA ALA A 44 10.24 -3.75 13.83
C ALA A 44 9.98 -5.16 13.30
N GLY A 45 10.34 -5.38 12.04
CA GLY A 45 10.14 -6.66 11.39
C GLY A 45 11.14 -6.88 10.28
N ALA A 46 11.34 -8.15 9.92
CA ALA A 46 12.16 -8.54 8.79
C ALA A 46 11.52 -9.70 8.03
N GLY A 47 11.82 -9.79 6.74
CA GLY A 47 11.29 -10.81 5.85
C GLY A 47 12.34 -11.27 4.85
N ILE A 48 12.44 -12.58 4.70
CA ILE A 48 13.36 -13.24 3.76
C ILE A 48 12.58 -14.09 2.76
N ARG A 49 13.06 -14.10 1.52
CA ARG A 49 12.51 -14.95 0.47
C ARG A 49 12.97 -16.41 0.68
N THR A 50 12.04 -17.36 0.72
CA THR A 50 12.39 -18.78 1.01
C THR A 50 12.58 -19.66 -0.22
N LYS A 51 12.10 -19.22 -1.39
CA LYS A 51 12.14 -19.97 -2.66
C LYS A 51 12.87 -19.17 -3.74
N ALA A 52 13.49 -19.88 -4.68
CA ALA A 52 14.10 -19.22 -5.83
C ALA A 52 13.01 -18.59 -6.75
N PRO A 53 13.36 -17.54 -7.51
CA PRO A 53 12.54 -17.04 -8.61
C PRO A 53 12.07 -18.15 -9.55
N SER A 54 10.84 -18.04 -10.05
CA SER A 54 10.22 -19.07 -10.87
C SER A 54 10.22 -18.67 -12.33
N CYS A 55 10.64 -19.56 -13.22
CA CYS A 55 10.58 -19.30 -14.67
C CYS A 55 9.14 -19.08 -15.18
N ALA A 56 8.13 -19.55 -14.44
CA ALA A 56 6.72 -19.30 -14.78
C ALA A 56 6.24 -17.87 -14.45
N LEU A 57 7.00 -17.11 -13.65
CA LEU A 57 6.69 -15.75 -13.17
C LEU A 57 7.65 -14.69 -13.74
N THR A 58 8.37 -15.00 -14.81
CA THR A 58 9.29 -14.08 -15.48
C THR A 58 8.95 -13.95 -16.95
N GLY A 59 9.02 -12.73 -17.48
CA GLY A 59 9.00 -12.46 -18.92
C GLY A 59 10.38 -12.17 -19.50
N ASP A 60 11.44 -12.47 -18.75
CA ASP A 60 12.83 -12.39 -19.20
C ASP A 60 13.42 -13.79 -19.43
N PRO A 61 13.59 -14.22 -20.70
CA PRO A 61 14.26 -15.48 -21.04
C PRO A 61 15.71 -15.57 -20.57
N ASN A 62 16.38 -14.44 -20.32
CA ASN A 62 17.77 -14.42 -19.88
C ASN A 62 17.91 -14.49 -18.35
N ALA A 63 16.82 -14.32 -17.61
CA ALA A 63 16.86 -14.34 -16.16
C ALA A 63 16.95 -15.78 -15.64
N ASN A 64 17.79 -15.99 -14.61
CA ASN A 64 17.85 -17.23 -13.81
C ASN A 64 17.96 -18.54 -14.63
N GLY A 65 18.53 -18.48 -15.84
CA GLY A 65 18.64 -19.64 -16.73
C GLY A 65 17.30 -20.13 -17.31
N CYS A 66 16.26 -19.29 -17.33
CA CYS A 66 14.91 -19.71 -17.72
C CYS A 66 14.76 -20.03 -19.20
N GLY A 67 15.45 -19.34 -20.09
CA GLY A 67 15.38 -19.59 -21.53
C GLY A 67 13.94 -19.63 -22.05
N SER A 68 13.59 -20.71 -22.76
CA SER A 68 12.24 -20.91 -23.29
C SER A 68 11.17 -21.18 -22.23
N ALA A 69 11.55 -21.42 -20.97
CA ALA A 69 10.60 -21.61 -19.88
C ALA A 69 10.05 -20.29 -19.34
N ALA A 70 10.61 -19.14 -19.73
CA ALA A 70 10.10 -17.83 -19.36
C ALA A 70 8.72 -17.58 -19.99
N ASN A 71 7.79 -17.08 -19.19
CA ASN A 71 6.43 -16.75 -19.61
C ASN A 71 6.35 -15.28 -20.04
N THR A 72 6.99 -14.98 -21.17
CA THR A 72 7.02 -13.66 -21.82
C THR A 72 5.61 -13.11 -22.09
N ALA A 73 4.67 -13.98 -22.47
CA ALA A 73 3.30 -13.59 -22.76
C ALA A 73 2.54 -13.00 -21.56
N GLN A 74 2.80 -13.48 -20.33
CA GLN A 74 2.06 -13.03 -19.13
C GLN A 74 2.88 -12.13 -18.21
N TRP A 75 4.19 -12.36 -18.08
CA TRP A 75 5.00 -11.79 -17.00
C TRP A 75 6.00 -10.73 -17.45
N ALA A 76 6.08 -10.40 -18.75
CA ALA A 76 6.97 -9.34 -19.25
C ALA A 76 6.74 -7.97 -18.63
N ASN A 77 5.56 -7.75 -18.05
CA ASN A 77 5.17 -6.49 -17.43
C ASN A 77 4.89 -6.65 -15.94
N GLY A 78 5.41 -7.68 -15.27
CA GLY A 78 5.14 -7.93 -13.85
C GLY A 78 6.17 -8.79 -13.13
N ASP A 79 7.36 -8.94 -13.70
CA ASP A 79 8.39 -9.85 -13.22
C ASP A 79 9.45 -9.20 -12.33
N GLU A 80 9.50 -7.86 -12.19
CA GLU A 80 10.58 -7.20 -11.47
C GLU A 80 10.62 -7.61 -9.99
N GLY A 81 9.46 -7.73 -9.35
CA GLY A 81 9.37 -8.18 -7.95
C GLY A 81 9.88 -9.62 -7.76
N ASP A 82 9.69 -10.51 -8.76
CA ASP A 82 10.23 -11.87 -8.71
C ASP A 82 11.75 -11.89 -8.96
N LEU A 83 12.23 -11.05 -9.88
CA LEU A 83 13.61 -11.06 -10.33
C LEU A 83 14.57 -10.25 -9.43
N ASN A 84 14.06 -9.29 -8.66
CA ASN A 84 14.88 -8.46 -7.77
C ASN A 84 15.33 -9.15 -6.48
N TYR A 85 14.72 -10.28 -6.12
CA TYR A 85 15.00 -10.96 -4.86
C TYR A 85 15.24 -12.46 -5.08
N GLY A 86 16.48 -12.91 -4.90
CA GLY A 86 16.86 -14.33 -4.92
C GLY A 86 16.44 -15.12 -3.67
N LYS A 87 16.61 -16.45 -3.70
CA LYS A 87 16.38 -17.30 -2.51
C LYS A 87 17.31 -16.88 -1.37
N GLY A 88 16.75 -16.65 -0.19
CA GLY A 88 17.48 -16.20 1.00
C GLY A 88 17.71 -14.69 1.06
N HIS A 89 17.36 -13.95 0.01
CA HIS A 89 17.46 -12.50 0.01
C HIS A 89 16.40 -11.92 0.95
N ALA A 90 16.84 -11.06 1.87
CA ALA A 90 15.95 -10.25 2.68
C ALA A 90 15.31 -9.17 1.82
N PHE A 91 13.97 -9.15 1.76
CA PHE A 91 13.24 -8.17 0.97
C PHE A 91 12.68 -7.01 1.83
N THR A 92 12.67 -7.19 3.15
CA THR A 92 12.22 -6.17 4.10
C THR A 92 12.98 -6.33 5.41
N GLY A 93 13.36 -5.22 5.99
CA GLY A 93 13.93 -5.12 7.33
C GLY A 93 13.61 -3.72 7.81
N TYR A 94 12.46 -3.56 8.47
CA TYR A 94 11.87 -2.25 8.69
C TYR A 94 11.68 -1.94 10.16
N THR A 95 11.63 -0.64 10.45
CA THR A 95 11.17 -0.07 11.70
C THR A 95 10.06 0.93 11.38
N SER A 96 8.93 0.82 12.08
CA SER A 96 7.80 1.72 11.98
C SER A 96 7.46 2.30 13.35
N VAL A 97 7.07 3.56 13.37
CA VAL A 97 6.47 4.23 14.52
C VAL A 97 5.09 4.76 14.12
N THR A 98 4.13 4.62 15.01
CA THR A 98 2.79 5.21 14.85
C THR A 98 2.40 5.88 16.14
N SER A 99 2.09 7.16 16.05
CA SER A 99 1.72 8.00 17.19
C SER A 99 0.31 8.54 16.99
N GLU A 100 -0.45 8.55 18.07
CA GLU A 100 -1.85 8.94 18.10
C GLU A 100 -2.08 9.84 19.31
N LEU A 101 -2.63 11.02 19.07
CA LEU A 101 -3.09 11.92 20.12
C LEU A 101 -4.59 12.11 19.96
N LEU A 102 -5.34 11.62 20.94
CA LEU A 102 -6.76 11.83 21.10
C LEU A 102 -6.98 12.85 22.20
N MET A 103 -7.75 13.89 21.92
CA MET A 103 -8.19 14.87 22.91
C MET A 103 -9.71 14.84 23.01
N LEU A 104 -10.22 14.87 24.24
CA LEU A 104 -11.64 14.78 24.56
C LEU A 104 -12.01 15.91 25.51
N MET A 105 -13.11 16.60 25.21
CA MET A 105 -13.75 17.59 26.09
C MET A 105 -15.19 17.15 26.32
N PRO A 106 -15.43 16.18 27.24
CA PRO A 106 -16.71 15.47 27.33
C PRO A 106 -17.93 16.34 27.61
N ASN A 107 -17.81 17.37 28.44
CA ASN A 107 -18.91 18.26 28.83
C ASN A 107 -19.36 19.11 27.64
N GLU A 108 -18.40 19.56 26.83
CA GLU A 108 -18.68 20.29 25.60
C GLU A 108 -18.91 19.36 24.40
N GLY A 109 -18.67 18.05 24.52
CA GLY A 109 -18.83 17.11 23.42
C GLY A 109 -17.85 17.29 22.26
N TYR A 110 -16.68 17.90 22.47
CA TYR A 110 -15.65 17.99 21.44
C TYR A 110 -14.68 16.81 21.50
N LYS A 111 -14.30 16.28 20.34
CA LYS A 111 -13.20 15.32 20.20
C LYS A 111 -12.27 15.75 19.09
N PHE A 112 -10.98 15.47 19.25
CA PHE A 112 -9.97 15.73 18.23
C PHE A 112 -9.01 14.55 18.18
N LEU A 113 -8.71 14.08 16.97
CA LEU A 113 -7.73 13.03 16.75
C LEU A 113 -6.69 13.50 15.74
N ILE A 114 -5.44 13.31 16.10
CA ILE A 114 -4.32 13.31 15.16
C ILE A 114 -3.58 11.98 15.25
N ARG A 115 -3.35 11.35 14.10
CA ARG A 115 -2.63 10.08 14.01
C ARG A 115 -1.65 10.14 12.84
N GLY A 116 -0.39 9.84 13.11
CA GLY A 116 0.66 9.78 12.10
C GLY A 116 1.45 8.48 12.19
N THR A 117 2.01 8.06 11.07
CA THR A 117 2.93 6.93 10.99
C THR A 117 4.15 7.27 10.15
N ALA A 118 5.29 6.74 10.56
CA ALA A 118 6.52 6.80 9.80
C ALA A 118 7.16 5.41 9.78
N MET A 119 7.73 5.02 8.66
CA MET A 119 8.40 3.74 8.47
C MET A 119 9.69 3.96 7.69
N TYR A 120 10.74 3.29 8.13
CA TYR A 120 11.97 3.13 7.37
C TYR A 120 12.28 1.64 7.16
N ASP A 121 12.49 1.22 5.91
CA ASP A 121 12.92 -0.12 5.55
C ASP A 121 14.37 -0.09 5.05
N PHE A 122 15.26 -0.74 5.81
CA PHE A 122 16.69 -0.78 5.54
C PHE A 122 17.05 -1.69 4.35
N LEU A 123 16.17 -2.64 4.00
CA LEU A 123 16.47 -3.71 3.03
C LEU A 123 15.58 -3.65 1.78
N ALA A 124 14.49 -2.88 1.79
CA ALA A 124 13.58 -2.80 0.65
C ALA A 124 14.27 -2.36 -0.67
N ASP A 125 15.29 -1.51 -0.60
CA ASP A 125 16.06 -1.03 -1.77
C ASP A 125 17.26 -1.92 -2.14
N SER A 126 17.55 -2.96 -1.35
CA SER A 126 18.54 -3.99 -1.67
C SER A 126 17.96 -4.90 -2.76
N THR A 127 18.22 -4.55 -4.01
CA THR A 127 17.68 -5.24 -5.19
C THR A 127 18.82 -5.87 -5.99
N ASP A 128 18.63 -7.10 -6.47
CA ASP A 128 19.67 -7.85 -7.19
C ASP A 128 19.85 -7.39 -8.65
N ARG A 129 18.84 -6.71 -9.23
CA ARG A 129 18.73 -6.52 -10.67
C ARG A 129 18.33 -5.12 -11.10
N THR A 130 17.13 -4.67 -10.74
CA THR A 130 16.60 -3.33 -11.07
C THR A 130 16.47 -2.51 -9.80
N SER A 131 17.18 -1.39 -9.75
CA SER A 131 17.07 -0.44 -8.64
C SER A 131 15.69 0.18 -8.58
N LEU A 132 15.16 0.38 -7.37
CA LEU A 132 13.87 1.03 -7.20
C LEU A 132 13.94 2.50 -7.66
N SER A 133 12.90 2.96 -8.36
CA SER A 133 12.75 4.38 -8.68
C SER A 133 12.56 5.22 -7.41
N SER A 134 12.84 6.52 -7.48
CA SER A 134 12.58 7.44 -6.35
C SER A 134 11.12 7.39 -5.89
N ALA A 135 10.18 7.25 -6.82
CA ALA A 135 8.76 7.09 -6.52
C ALA A 135 8.48 5.79 -5.76
N ALA A 136 9.10 4.67 -6.15
CA ALA A 136 8.97 3.40 -5.43
C ALA A 136 9.59 3.49 -4.03
N LYS A 137 10.79 4.07 -3.89
CA LYS A 137 11.46 4.27 -2.59
C LYS A 137 10.65 5.13 -1.63
N SER A 138 9.97 6.17 -2.12
CA SER A 138 9.10 7.01 -1.29
C SER A 138 7.95 6.27 -0.61
N GLN A 139 7.58 5.11 -1.12
CA GLN A 139 6.54 4.27 -0.57
C GLN A 139 7.09 3.05 0.17
N ALA A 140 8.15 2.41 -0.34
CA ALA A 140 8.67 1.18 0.22
C ALA A 140 9.77 1.39 1.27
N VAL A 141 10.55 2.47 1.18
CA VAL A 141 11.77 2.67 1.97
C VAL A 141 11.56 3.68 3.09
N TYR A 142 10.99 4.87 2.82
CA TYR A 142 10.87 5.96 3.81
C TYR A 142 9.45 6.55 3.87
N ASN A 143 8.45 5.69 4.03
CA ASN A 143 7.05 6.10 4.04
C ASN A 143 6.69 6.90 5.30
N VAL A 144 6.11 8.08 5.11
CA VAL A 144 5.58 8.93 6.19
C VAL A 144 4.18 9.38 5.82
N GLU A 145 3.23 9.19 6.72
CA GLU A 145 1.82 9.46 6.46
C GLU A 145 1.12 10.07 7.67
N LEU A 146 0.33 11.11 7.39
CA LEU A 146 -0.73 11.53 8.27
C LEU A 146 -1.95 10.66 7.98
N LEU A 147 -2.32 9.84 8.97
CA LEU A 147 -3.50 9.02 8.90
C LEU A 147 -4.69 9.92 9.28
N ASP A 148 -5.14 9.90 10.53
CA ASP A 148 -6.28 10.70 10.95
C ASP A 148 -5.88 12.13 11.32
N LEU A 149 -6.69 13.09 10.88
CA LEU A 149 -6.67 14.47 11.37
C LEU A 149 -8.08 15.03 11.28
N TRP A 150 -8.83 14.94 12.37
CA TRP A 150 -10.22 15.37 12.38
C TRP A 150 -10.64 15.92 13.74
N ALA A 151 -11.71 16.71 13.70
CA ALA A 151 -12.45 17.16 14.86
C ALA A 151 -13.89 16.66 14.77
N GLU A 152 -14.48 16.37 15.92
CA GLU A 152 -15.86 15.92 16.07
C GLU A 152 -16.57 16.76 17.12
N LYS A 153 -17.85 17.00 16.90
CA LYS A 153 -18.77 17.61 17.85
C LYS A 153 -19.96 16.70 18.06
N ASP A 154 -20.15 16.28 19.30
CA ASP A 154 -21.35 15.64 19.79
C ASP A 154 -22.40 16.70 20.15
N PHE A 155 -23.66 16.41 19.86
CA PHE A 155 -24.81 17.24 20.21
C PHE A 155 -26.08 16.39 20.27
N GLN A 156 -27.20 17.03 20.60
CA GLN A 156 -28.51 16.36 20.65
C GLN A 156 -29.46 16.95 19.62
N ILE A 157 -30.19 16.09 18.93
CA ILE A 157 -31.34 16.45 18.07
C ILE A 157 -32.54 15.67 18.60
N ALA A 158 -33.59 16.37 19.05
CA ALA A 158 -34.81 15.75 19.56
C ALA A 158 -34.55 14.64 20.62
N ASP A 159 -33.73 14.96 21.63
CA ASP A 159 -33.28 14.06 22.71
C ASP A 159 -32.46 12.84 22.26
N GLN A 160 -32.08 12.77 20.97
CA GLN A 160 -31.20 11.74 20.45
C GLN A 160 -29.77 12.24 20.30
N ARG A 161 -28.80 11.36 20.54
CA ARG A 161 -27.39 11.68 20.31
C ARG A 161 -27.10 11.77 18.82
N ALA A 162 -26.40 12.83 18.44
CA ALA A 162 -25.88 13.04 17.11
C ALA A 162 -24.43 13.52 17.20
N HIS A 163 -23.65 13.27 16.16
CA HIS A 163 -22.32 13.85 16.03
C HIS A 163 -22.04 14.22 14.59
N VAL A 164 -21.20 15.24 14.43
CA VAL A 164 -20.62 15.62 13.14
C VAL A 164 -19.11 15.58 13.26
N ARG A 165 -18.45 14.94 12.30
CA ARG A 165 -16.99 14.86 12.23
C ARG A 165 -16.49 15.44 10.92
N LEU A 166 -15.49 16.30 11.01
CA LEU A 166 -14.88 16.97 9.86
C LEU A 166 -13.36 16.78 9.89
N GLY A 167 -12.80 16.38 8.75
CA GLY A 167 -11.35 16.29 8.56
C GLY A 167 -10.95 15.08 7.74
N ASN A 168 -9.66 14.74 7.83
CA ASN A 168 -9.11 13.55 7.20
C ASN A 168 -9.41 12.33 8.08
N GLN A 169 -10.32 11.46 7.62
CA GLN A 169 -10.86 10.37 8.43
C GLN A 169 -11.10 9.11 7.59
N VAL A 170 -11.34 8.01 8.29
CA VAL A 170 -11.85 6.74 7.73
C VAL A 170 -13.23 6.51 8.35
N ILE A 171 -14.21 6.08 7.54
CA ILE A 171 -15.59 5.85 8.01
C ILE A 171 -15.89 4.35 7.97
N ASN A 172 -16.51 3.81 9.02
CA ASN A 172 -17.00 2.43 9.02
C ASN A 172 -18.52 2.40 9.19
N TRP A 173 -19.22 1.97 8.14
CA TRP A 173 -20.69 1.93 8.07
C TRP A 173 -21.32 0.72 8.78
N GLY A 174 -20.71 0.24 9.87
CA GLY A 174 -21.17 -0.94 10.59
C GLY A 174 -20.96 -2.27 9.85
N GLU A 175 -20.33 -2.26 8.67
CA GLU A 175 -19.90 -3.44 7.93
C GLU A 175 -18.48 -3.87 8.34
N SER A 176 -18.12 -5.12 8.11
CA SER A 176 -16.76 -5.60 8.38
C SER A 176 -15.77 -5.01 7.37
N TYR A 177 -14.64 -4.46 7.82
CA TYR A 177 -13.51 -4.09 6.93
C TYR A 177 -12.92 -5.29 6.17
N PHE A 178 -13.21 -6.52 6.61
CA PHE A 178 -12.77 -7.76 5.96
C PHE A 178 -13.73 -8.25 4.88
N ALA A 179 -14.92 -7.66 4.75
CA ALA A 179 -15.83 -7.94 3.66
C ALA A 179 -15.49 -7.04 2.47
N SER A 180 -15.09 -7.65 1.35
CA SER A 180 -14.85 -6.92 0.10
C SER A 180 -16.18 -6.48 -0.51
N GLY A 181 -16.48 -5.18 -0.50
CA GLY A 181 -17.68 -4.60 -1.13
C GLY A 181 -18.40 -3.59 -0.23
N GLY A 182 -19.65 -3.30 -0.57
CA GLY A 182 -20.51 -2.43 0.24
C GLY A 182 -20.08 -0.96 0.26
N ILE A 183 -20.62 -0.20 1.21
CA ILE A 183 -20.33 1.23 1.34
C ILE A 183 -18.90 1.44 1.90
N ASN A 184 -18.35 0.46 2.63
CA ASN A 184 -16.99 0.51 3.13
C ASN A 184 -15.90 0.52 2.03
N ALA A 185 -16.26 0.17 0.77
CA ALA A 185 -15.39 0.34 -0.40
C ALA A 185 -15.00 1.81 -0.69
N THR A 186 -15.66 2.76 -0.01
CA THR A 186 -15.29 4.18 0.00
C THR A 186 -13.89 4.40 0.56
N ASN A 187 -13.46 3.60 1.54
CA ASN A 187 -12.16 3.75 2.15
C ASN A 187 -11.08 3.13 1.28
N SER A 188 -10.04 3.92 1.02
CA SER A 188 -8.88 3.45 0.28
C SER A 188 -7.97 2.58 1.13
N LEU A 189 -7.30 1.62 0.50
CA LEU A 189 -6.40 0.69 1.15
C LEU A 189 -4.97 0.81 0.62
N ASP A 190 -4.00 0.75 1.53
CA ASP A 190 -2.59 0.51 1.22
C ASP A 190 -2.32 -0.99 1.33
N ILE A 191 -2.39 -1.67 0.19
CA ILE A 191 -2.13 -3.11 0.06
C ILE A 191 -0.68 -3.43 0.38
N GLN A 192 0.26 -2.54 0.08
CA GLN A 192 1.67 -2.76 0.45
C GLN A 192 1.81 -2.88 1.96
N LYS A 193 1.13 -2.01 2.73
CA LYS A 193 1.17 -2.08 4.20
C LYS A 193 0.61 -3.40 4.73
N LEU A 194 -0.49 -3.92 4.18
CA LEU A 194 -1.06 -5.21 4.59
C LEU A 194 -0.11 -6.40 4.39
N LEU A 195 0.88 -6.27 3.51
CA LEU A 195 1.87 -7.30 3.21
C LEU A 195 3.14 -7.18 4.08
N ILE A 196 3.22 -6.13 4.91
CA ILE A 196 4.30 -5.94 5.87
C ILE A 196 3.91 -6.61 7.20
N PRO A 197 4.68 -7.61 7.68
CA PRO A 197 4.30 -8.38 8.86
C PRO A 197 4.22 -7.52 10.12
N GLY A 198 3.07 -7.45 10.79
CA GLY A 198 2.94 -6.68 12.05
C GLY A 198 2.38 -5.27 11.88
N THR A 199 1.98 -4.87 10.67
CA THR A 199 1.19 -3.64 10.47
C THR A 199 -0.21 -3.79 11.04
N GLN A 200 -0.73 -2.68 11.57
CA GLN A 200 -2.10 -2.60 12.07
C GLN A 200 -3.05 -2.17 10.94
N LEU A 201 -4.30 -2.65 10.95
CA LEU A 201 -5.28 -2.29 9.93
C LEU A 201 -5.47 -0.77 9.79
N LYS A 202 -5.44 -0.03 10.92
CA LYS A 202 -5.51 1.44 10.93
C LYS A 202 -4.36 2.14 10.18
N GLN A 203 -3.23 1.48 9.97
CA GLN A 203 -2.13 2.02 9.16
C GLN A 203 -2.35 1.79 7.67
N ALA A 204 -3.12 0.76 7.30
CA ALA A 204 -3.39 0.36 5.93
C ALA A 204 -4.64 1.03 5.34
N LEU A 205 -5.49 1.64 6.17
CA LEU A 205 -6.60 2.46 5.69
C LEU A 205 -6.06 3.87 5.37
N LEU A 206 -6.29 4.33 4.13
CA LEU A 206 -5.89 5.63 3.65
C LEU A 206 -7.06 6.61 3.82
N PRO A 207 -7.00 7.50 4.83
CA PRO A 207 -8.08 8.44 5.14
C PRO A 207 -8.24 9.49 4.06
N ALA A 208 -9.46 9.98 3.91
CA ALA A 208 -9.79 11.06 3.00
C ALA A 208 -10.42 12.26 3.74
N PRO A 209 -10.27 13.48 3.22
CA PRO A 209 -11.00 14.65 3.70
C PRO A 209 -12.51 14.46 3.51
N MET A 210 -13.24 14.40 4.61
CA MET A 210 -14.69 14.16 4.63
C MET A 210 -15.37 14.95 5.74
N ILE A 211 -16.64 15.25 5.53
CA ILE A 211 -17.60 15.54 6.60
C ILE A 211 -18.53 14.34 6.75
N SER A 212 -18.76 13.90 7.98
CA SER A 212 -19.69 12.82 8.31
C SER A 212 -20.62 13.25 9.42
N PHE A 213 -21.83 12.70 9.39
CA PHE A 213 -22.89 12.92 10.36
C PHE A 213 -23.47 11.57 10.72
N ALA A 214 -23.67 11.30 12.00
CA ALA A 214 -24.45 10.16 12.43
C ALA A 214 -25.34 10.53 13.61
N SER A 215 -26.55 9.97 13.63
CA SER A 215 -27.54 10.25 14.64
C SER A 215 -28.38 9.03 14.94
N SER A 216 -28.63 8.81 16.23
CA SER A 216 -29.69 7.90 16.66
C SER A 216 -31.05 8.54 16.37
N LEU A 217 -32.02 7.75 15.95
CA LEU A 217 -33.39 8.18 15.68
C LEU A 217 -34.33 7.48 16.68
N PRO A 218 -35.52 8.03 16.96
CA PRO A 218 -36.52 7.37 17.78
C PRO A 218 -36.87 5.96 17.27
N ALA A 219 -37.40 5.12 18.14
CA ALA A 219 -37.79 3.73 17.83
C ALA A 219 -36.63 2.80 17.41
N GLY A 220 -35.38 3.12 17.78
CA GLY A 220 -34.23 2.25 17.58
C GLY A 220 -33.62 2.31 16.19
N PHE A 221 -33.96 3.33 15.41
CA PHE A 221 -33.33 3.60 14.12
C PHE A 221 -32.02 4.40 14.30
N SER A 222 -31.17 4.36 13.30
CA SER A 222 -29.97 5.21 13.21
C SER A 222 -29.74 5.60 11.76
N THR A 223 -29.21 6.80 11.55
CA THR A 223 -28.78 7.25 10.23
C THR A 223 -27.32 7.69 10.29
N GLU A 224 -26.60 7.46 9.22
CA GLU A 224 -25.23 7.90 9.00
C GLU A 224 -25.14 8.41 7.57
N ASP A 225 -24.48 9.53 7.38
CA ASP A 225 -24.27 10.18 6.08
C ASP A 225 -22.86 10.75 6.05
N TYR A 226 -22.24 10.81 4.87
CA TYR A 226 -20.99 11.54 4.68
C TYR A 226 -20.94 12.20 3.31
N TYR A 227 -20.07 13.20 3.22
CA TYR A 227 -19.68 13.82 1.98
C TYR A 227 -18.15 13.89 1.91
N GLN A 228 -17.58 13.22 0.90
CA GLN A 228 -16.14 13.13 0.69
C GLN A 228 -15.67 14.17 -0.31
N PHE A 229 -14.74 15.02 0.14
CA PHE A 229 -14.22 16.14 -0.67
C PHE A 229 -13.16 15.68 -1.68
N GLN A 230 -12.45 14.60 -1.37
CA GLN A 230 -11.36 14.09 -2.20
C GLN A 230 -11.36 12.57 -2.20
N TRP A 231 -11.26 11.99 -3.39
CA TRP A 231 -11.05 10.55 -3.57
C TRP A 231 -9.57 10.19 -3.41
N ASN A 232 -9.31 9.07 -2.76
CA ASN A 232 -8.00 8.44 -2.73
C ASN A 232 -8.06 7.12 -3.52
N GLY A 233 -6.93 6.75 -4.13
CA GLY A 233 -6.80 5.46 -4.79
C GLY A 233 -6.20 4.43 -3.85
N ASN A 234 -6.57 3.16 -4.05
CA ASN A 234 -5.85 2.06 -3.44
C ASN A 234 -4.38 2.11 -3.85
N ARG A 235 -3.51 1.87 -2.88
CA ARG A 235 -2.08 1.82 -3.10
C ARG A 235 -1.62 0.37 -3.14
N TYR A 236 -0.85 0.06 -4.17
CA TYR A 236 -0.33 -1.28 -4.43
C TYR A 236 1.18 -1.31 -4.19
N PRO A 237 1.76 -2.50 -3.95
CA PRO A 237 3.21 -2.67 -3.91
C PRO A 237 3.90 -1.96 -5.07
N PRO A 238 4.85 -1.05 -4.79
CA PRO A 238 5.47 -0.26 -5.84
C PRO A 238 6.37 -1.15 -6.71
N VAL A 239 6.56 -0.73 -7.96
CA VAL A 239 7.31 -1.49 -8.97
C VAL A 239 8.68 -1.87 -8.46
N GLY A 240 9.06 -3.12 -8.69
CA GLY A 240 10.35 -3.68 -8.32
C GLY A 240 10.45 -4.18 -6.88
N THR A 241 9.49 -3.89 -6.01
CA THR A 241 9.47 -4.48 -4.65
C THR A 241 8.96 -5.93 -4.68
N TYR A 242 9.29 -6.69 -3.64
CA TYR A 242 9.06 -8.14 -3.62
C TYR A 242 7.62 -8.58 -3.83
N TRP A 243 6.65 -7.79 -3.37
CA TRP A 243 5.23 -8.08 -3.54
C TRP A 243 4.62 -7.43 -4.80
N SER A 244 5.43 -6.77 -5.61
CA SER A 244 4.99 -6.19 -6.87
C SER A 244 4.68 -7.28 -7.89
N THR A 245 3.49 -7.20 -8.49
CA THR A 245 3.02 -8.10 -9.54
C THR A 245 2.89 -7.41 -10.89
N SER A 246 3.28 -6.13 -10.97
CA SER A 246 3.17 -5.31 -12.16
C SER A 246 4.32 -4.30 -12.21
N ASN A 247 4.91 -4.16 -13.39
CA ASN A 247 5.95 -3.20 -13.71
C ASN A 247 5.35 -1.91 -14.30
N VAL A 248 4.07 -1.91 -14.67
CA VAL A 248 3.41 -0.84 -15.45
C VAL A 248 2.36 -0.08 -14.65
N PHE A 249 2.18 -0.43 -13.37
CA PHE A 249 1.14 0.12 -12.52
C PHE A 249 1.67 0.43 -11.11
N GLY A 250 1.16 1.51 -10.52
CA GLY A 250 1.59 1.99 -9.21
C GLY A 250 2.82 2.90 -9.28
N ARG A 251 3.44 3.13 -8.12
CA ARG A 251 4.63 4.01 -8.05
C ARG A 251 5.84 3.30 -8.64
N GLY A 252 6.57 4.03 -9.48
CA GLY A 252 7.69 3.47 -10.25
C GLY A 252 7.28 2.75 -11.52
N ALA A 253 6.03 2.91 -11.98
CA ALA A 253 5.56 2.37 -13.25
C ALA A 253 6.50 2.71 -14.42
N GLU A 254 6.82 1.68 -15.18
CA GLU A 254 7.66 1.71 -16.37
C GLU A 254 6.82 1.47 -17.64
N PRO A 255 7.35 1.77 -18.84
CA PRO A 255 6.68 1.41 -20.08
C PRO A 255 6.50 -0.10 -20.21
N GLY A 256 5.29 -0.53 -20.52
CA GLY A 256 4.99 -1.93 -20.80
C GLY A 256 5.46 -2.38 -22.19
N SER A 257 5.81 -3.65 -22.31
CA SER A 257 6.10 -4.30 -23.57
C SER A 257 4.92 -5.15 -24.05
N LEU A 258 4.68 -5.14 -25.36
CA LEU A 258 3.68 -5.97 -26.02
C LEU A 258 4.34 -6.84 -27.07
N ASN A 259 3.73 -7.98 -27.37
CA ASN A 259 4.17 -8.80 -28.49
C ASN A 259 3.72 -8.16 -29.82
N SER A 260 4.65 -7.94 -30.75
CA SER A 260 4.37 -7.30 -32.05
C SER A 260 3.48 -8.13 -32.98
N ASN A 261 3.39 -9.45 -32.77
CA ASN A 261 2.54 -10.34 -33.54
C ASN A 261 1.18 -10.58 -32.88
N ASN A 262 1.09 -10.45 -31.54
CA ASN A 262 -0.15 -10.57 -30.79
C ASN A 262 -0.21 -9.53 -29.66
N ILE A 263 -0.87 -8.42 -29.92
CA ILE A 263 -0.97 -7.30 -28.97
C ILE A 263 -1.81 -7.60 -27.72
N ASN A 264 -2.48 -8.75 -27.65
CA ASN A 264 -3.23 -9.17 -26.46
C ASN A 264 -2.32 -9.77 -25.37
N VAL A 265 -1.02 -9.93 -25.61
CA VAL A 265 -0.06 -10.50 -24.66
C VAL A 265 1.19 -9.64 -24.52
N GLY A 266 1.91 -9.84 -23.42
CA GLY A 266 3.21 -9.23 -23.17
C GLY A 266 4.27 -9.66 -24.19
N GLY A 267 5.30 -8.82 -24.34
CA GLY A 267 6.47 -9.08 -25.18
C GLY A 267 7.63 -9.66 -24.38
N LEU A 268 8.83 -9.14 -24.59
CA LEU A 268 9.97 -9.38 -23.68
C LEU A 268 9.94 -8.37 -22.54
N SER A 269 10.39 -8.74 -21.35
CA SER A 269 10.46 -7.78 -20.24
C SER A 269 11.19 -6.50 -20.63
N GLY A 270 10.68 -5.34 -20.17
CA GLY A 270 11.27 -4.04 -20.47
C GLY A 270 12.76 -3.97 -20.11
N ALA A 271 13.13 -4.62 -18.99
CA ALA A 271 14.51 -4.74 -18.56
C ALA A 271 15.36 -5.69 -19.43
N THR A 272 14.77 -6.68 -20.11
CA THR A 272 15.46 -7.46 -21.15
C THR A 272 15.82 -6.58 -22.35
N ILE A 273 14.97 -5.61 -22.67
CA ILE A 273 15.13 -4.73 -23.83
C ILE A 273 16.13 -3.61 -23.51
N ALA A 274 15.93 -2.89 -22.40
CA ALA A 274 16.61 -1.64 -22.09
C ALA A 274 17.25 -1.59 -20.68
N GLY A 275 17.23 -2.68 -19.92
CA GLY A 275 17.81 -2.73 -18.58
C GLY A 275 19.34 -2.71 -18.58
N THR A 276 19.93 -2.42 -17.42
CA THR A 276 21.39 -2.32 -17.21
C THR A 276 22.15 -3.58 -17.64
N ASN A 277 21.52 -4.75 -17.58
CA ASN A 277 22.08 -6.04 -17.99
C ASN A 277 21.60 -6.51 -19.38
N SER A 278 20.89 -5.66 -20.14
CA SER A 278 20.44 -5.99 -21.50
C SER A 278 21.62 -6.16 -22.43
N LYS A 279 21.63 -7.28 -23.18
CA LYS A 279 22.59 -7.53 -24.28
C LYS A 279 22.49 -6.49 -25.42
N ASN A 280 21.41 -5.72 -25.46
CA ASN A 280 21.16 -4.66 -26.44
C ASN A 280 21.38 -3.23 -25.89
N SER A 281 21.88 -3.07 -24.65
CA SER A 281 22.16 -1.75 -24.05
C SER A 281 23.07 -0.86 -24.93
N GLY A 282 23.97 -1.46 -25.70
CA GLY A 282 24.80 -0.77 -26.70
C GLY A 282 24.06 -0.29 -27.96
N PHE A 283 22.95 -0.92 -28.36
CA PHE A 283 22.16 -0.55 -29.53
C PHE A 283 21.12 0.53 -29.20
N VAL A 284 20.58 0.52 -27.98
CA VAL A 284 19.57 1.49 -27.50
C VAL A 284 20.17 2.89 -27.27
N ASN A 285 21.47 3.01 -26.97
CA ASN A 285 22.16 4.30 -26.89
C ASN A 285 22.34 5.01 -28.25
N GLY A 286 22.19 4.31 -29.37
CA GLY A 286 22.28 4.88 -30.72
C GLY A 286 20.92 5.14 -31.40
N GLY A 287 19.85 4.55 -30.87
CA GLY A 287 18.49 4.72 -31.39
C GLY A 287 17.79 5.87 -30.67
N CYS A 288 17.51 6.95 -31.40
CA CYS A 288 16.74 8.10 -30.93
C CYS A 288 15.47 7.62 -30.17
N GLN A 289 15.50 7.71 -28.84
CA GLN A 289 14.32 7.59 -27.99
C GLN A 289 13.41 8.78 -28.29
N ARG A 290 12.65 8.73 -29.39
CA ARG A 290 11.48 9.56 -29.54
C ARG A 290 10.47 9.09 -28.51
N THR A 291 10.59 9.67 -27.33
CA THR A 291 9.57 9.79 -26.31
C THR A 291 8.22 10.06 -27.00
N CYS A 292 7.38 9.03 -27.11
CA CYS A 292 5.94 9.25 -27.22
C CYS A 292 5.47 9.72 -25.85
N ARG A 293 5.73 10.99 -25.55
CA ARG A 293 5.13 11.70 -24.43
C ARG A 293 3.65 11.85 -24.77
N VAL A 294 2.83 10.90 -24.34
CA VAL A 294 1.38 11.12 -24.31
C VAL A 294 1.15 12.12 -23.17
N THR A 295 1.18 13.41 -23.51
CA THR A 295 0.64 14.46 -22.65
C THR A 295 -0.83 14.15 -22.45
N SER A 296 -1.16 13.64 -21.26
CA SER A 296 -2.54 13.67 -20.76
C SER A 296 -2.93 15.13 -20.62
N SER A 297 -3.64 15.64 -21.62
CA SER A 297 -4.32 16.92 -21.50
C SER A 297 -5.47 16.69 -20.53
N LYS A 298 -5.45 17.39 -19.40
CA LYS A 298 -6.62 17.58 -18.55
C LYS A 298 -7.77 18.03 -19.45
N LEU A 299 -8.80 17.21 -19.55
CA LEU A 299 -10.13 17.66 -19.96
C LEU A 299 -10.86 18.04 -18.67
N LEU A 300 -11.39 19.26 -18.71
CA LEU A 300 -12.25 19.91 -17.71
C LEU A 300 -13.43 19.02 -17.31
#